data_AF-A0AAP8HUM5-F1
#
_entry.id   AF-A0AAP8HUM5-F1
#
_cell.length_a   1.000
_cell.length_b   1.000
_cell.length_c   1.000
_cell.angle_alpha   90.00
_cell.angle_beta   90.00
_cell.angle_gamma   90.00
#
_symmetry.space_group_name_H-M   'P 1'
#
loop_
_entity.id
_entity.type
_entity.pdbx_description
1 polymer ?
#
loop_
_entity_poly.entity_id
_entity_poly.type
_entity_poly.pdbx_seq_one_letter_code
_entity_poly.pdbx_strand_id
1 'polypeptide(L)'
;DEPFAPAAGIRAVAQALVEGNAPMSTLATTVEDAHTLFDPNVVKLVRNVRNEAMYFSRAPIAWHRDGFARSRDTLPAGHIWLRHIGIYGYRAGFLQQFAAMPP
;
A
#
# COMPACT_ATOMS: atom_id res chain seq x y z
N ASP A 1 5.00 -18.36 6.04
CA ASP A 1 4.77 -17.56 7.26
C ASP A 1 3.33 -17.08 7.37
N GLU A 2 2.60 -16.91 6.25
CA GLU A 2 1.16 -16.60 6.26
C GLU A 2 0.25 -17.80 5.87
N PRO A 3 0.03 -18.80 6.75
CA PRO A 3 -0.78 -19.99 6.44
C PRO A 3 -2.28 -19.69 6.27
N PHE A 4 -2.75 -18.54 6.76
CA PHE A 4 -4.15 -18.12 6.71
C PHE A 4 -4.39 -17.00 5.70
N ALA A 5 -3.45 -16.74 4.79
CA ALA A 5 -3.62 -15.74 3.75
C ALA A 5 -4.89 -16.08 2.93
N PRO A 6 -5.87 -15.16 2.82
CA PRO A 6 -7.12 -15.46 2.15
C PRO A 6 -6.88 -15.61 0.65
N ALA A 7 -7.38 -16.71 0.06
CA ALA A 7 -7.28 -16.95 -1.38
C ALA A 7 -7.91 -15.81 -2.22
N ALA A 8 -8.86 -15.06 -1.64
CA ALA A 8 -9.42 -13.86 -2.26
C ALA A 8 -8.36 -12.77 -2.49
N GLY A 9 -7.37 -12.61 -1.59
CA GLY A 9 -6.26 -11.67 -1.78
C GLY A 9 -5.37 -12.07 -2.94
N ILE A 10 -5.07 -13.35 -3.09
CA ILE A 10 -4.29 -13.88 -4.23
C ILE A 10 -5.02 -13.61 -5.55
N ARG A 11 -6.33 -13.84 -5.60
CA ARG A 11 -7.13 -13.53 -6.80
C ARG A 11 -7.20 -12.02 -7.08
N ALA A 12 -7.38 -11.20 -6.04
CA ALA A 12 -7.47 -9.75 -6.19
C ALA A 12 -6.17 -9.15 -6.72
N VAL A 13 -5.00 -9.57 -6.22
CA VAL A 13 -3.72 -9.07 -6.73
C VAL A 13 -3.49 -9.49 -8.19
N ALA A 14 -3.84 -10.73 -8.55
CA ALA A 14 -3.74 -11.18 -9.93
C ALA A 14 -4.68 -10.39 -10.87
N GLN A 15 -5.91 -10.12 -10.43
CA GLN A 15 -6.86 -9.35 -11.22
C GLN A 15 -6.43 -7.90 -11.42
N ALA A 16 -5.92 -7.25 -10.36
CA ALA A 16 -5.37 -5.90 -10.46
C ALA A 16 -4.22 -5.81 -11.48
N LEU A 17 -3.39 -6.86 -11.60
CA LEU A 17 -2.34 -6.92 -12.62
C LEU A 17 -2.88 -7.04 -14.05
N VAL A 18 -3.95 -7.83 -14.24
CA VAL A 18 -4.56 -8.05 -15.57
C VAL A 18 -5.28 -6.80 -16.05
N GLU A 19 -6.01 -6.13 -15.17
CA GLU A 19 -6.79 -4.93 -15.48
C GLU A 19 -5.91 -3.67 -15.59
N GLY A 20 -4.77 -3.66 -14.89
CA GLY A 20 -3.80 -2.57 -14.92
C GLY A 20 -2.78 -2.68 -16.05
N ASN A 21 -2.25 -1.52 -16.44
CA ASN A 21 -1.14 -1.43 -17.41
C ASN A 21 0.25 -1.51 -16.74
N ALA A 22 0.30 -1.50 -15.41
CA ALA A 22 1.56 -1.60 -14.67
C ALA A 22 2.21 -2.99 -14.81
N PRO A 23 3.54 -3.09 -14.71
CA PRO A 23 4.23 -4.38 -14.79
C PRO A 23 4.15 -5.20 -13.50
N MET A 24 3.65 -4.58 -12.41
CA MET A 24 3.42 -5.20 -11.11
C MET A 24 2.17 -4.62 -10.44
N SER A 25 1.65 -5.34 -9.46
CA SER A 25 0.49 -4.95 -8.65
C SER A 25 0.69 -5.40 -7.19
N THR A 26 -0.05 -4.78 -6.28
CA THR A 26 -0.10 -5.12 -4.85
C THR A 26 -1.48 -4.77 -4.29
N LEU A 27 -1.73 -5.12 -3.03
CA LEU A 27 -2.95 -4.76 -2.30
C LEU A 27 -2.66 -3.81 -1.15
N ALA A 28 -3.71 -3.09 -0.75
CA ALA A 28 -3.72 -2.25 0.42
C ALA A 28 -5.02 -2.43 1.19
N THR A 29 -4.99 -2.16 2.48
CA THR A 29 -6.18 -2.05 3.32
C THR A 29 -6.22 -0.68 3.98
N THR A 30 -7.40 -0.25 4.39
CA THR A 30 -7.57 0.94 5.22
C THR A 30 -6.81 0.82 6.54
N VAL A 31 -6.24 1.93 6.99
CA VAL A 31 -5.72 2.08 8.36
C VAL A 31 -6.87 2.55 9.23
N GLU A 32 -7.16 1.81 10.30
CA GLU A 32 -8.35 2.04 11.14
C GLU A 32 -8.06 2.90 12.38
N ASP A 33 -6.79 3.02 12.77
CA ASP A 33 -6.40 3.72 13.99
C ASP A 33 -5.06 4.46 13.84
N ALA A 34 -4.87 5.47 14.70
CA ALA A 34 -3.69 6.32 14.66
C ALA A 34 -2.40 5.57 15.04
N HIS A 35 -2.48 4.60 15.95
CA HIS A 35 -1.31 3.81 16.34
C HIS A 35 -0.75 3.04 15.14
N THR A 36 -1.61 2.38 14.35
CA THR A 36 -1.24 1.71 13.09
C THR A 36 -0.67 2.69 12.06
N LEU A 37 -1.21 3.90 11.95
CA LEU A 37 -0.69 4.92 11.02
C LEU A 37 0.74 5.35 11.40
N PHE A 38 0.99 5.55 12.69
CA PHE A 38 2.28 6.05 13.20
C PHE A 38 3.32 4.96 13.45
N ASP A 39 2.95 3.67 13.40
CA ASP A 39 3.90 2.57 13.51
C ASP A 39 4.84 2.50 12.28
N PRO A 40 6.16 2.64 12.45
CA PRO A 40 7.13 2.54 11.33
C PRO A 40 7.27 1.12 10.77
N ASN A 41 6.78 0.09 11.45
CA ASN A 41 6.74 -1.28 10.93
C ASN A 41 5.58 -1.47 9.94
N VAL A 42 4.60 -0.58 9.98
CA VAL A 42 3.49 -0.54 9.04
C VAL A 42 3.87 0.34 7.86
N VAL A 43 3.97 -0.24 6.66
CA VAL A 43 4.19 0.52 5.43
C VAL A 43 2.88 1.13 4.99
N LYS A 44 2.88 2.46 4.81
CA LYS A 44 1.77 3.22 4.23
C LYS A 44 2.03 3.45 2.74
N LEU A 45 0.97 3.65 1.98
CA LEU A 45 1.06 4.06 0.59
C LEU A 45 0.05 5.13 0.25
N VAL A 46 0.41 5.95 -0.73
CA VAL A 46 -0.52 6.87 -1.40
C VAL A 46 -0.69 6.43 -2.85
N ARG A 47 -1.89 6.57 -3.39
CA ARG A 47 -2.25 6.20 -4.76
C ARG A 47 -2.94 7.35 -5.47
N ASN A 48 -2.83 7.38 -6.79
CA ASN A 48 -3.57 8.35 -7.60
C ASN A 48 -5.03 7.89 -7.83
N VAL A 49 -5.80 8.71 -8.54
CA VAL A 49 -7.21 8.43 -8.88
C VAL A 49 -7.41 7.22 -9.80
N ARG A 50 -6.35 6.71 -10.43
CA ARG A 50 -6.36 5.50 -11.27
C ARG A 50 -5.96 4.24 -10.51
N ASN A 51 -5.88 4.31 -9.19
CA ASN A 51 -5.44 3.23 -8.30
C ASN A 51 -3.97 2.81 -8.47
N GLU A 52 -3.13 3.67 -9.06
CA GLU A 52 -1.69 3.40 -9.19
C GLU A 52 -0.97 3.94 -7.94
N ALA A 53 -0.13 3.12 -7.32
CA ALA A 53 0.68 3.56 -6.19
C ALA A 53 1.67 4.64 -6.64
N MET A 54 1.67 5.77 -5.93
CA MET A 54 2.62 6.87 -6.19
C MET A 54 3.85 6.75 -5.29
N TYR A 55 3.66 6.35 -4.03
CA TYR A 55 4.75 6.25 -3.07
C TYR A 55 4.42 5.32 -1.91
N PHE A 56 5.44 4.60 -1.44
CA PHE A 56 5.40 3.76 -0.23
C PHE A 56 6.33 4.37 0.82
N SER A 57 5.91 4.40 2.07
CA SER A 57 6.74 4.92 3.16
C SER A 57 6.40 4.32 4.51
N ARG A 58 7.40 4.28 5.39
CA ARG A 58 7.19 4.02 6.83
C ARG A 58 6.70 5.28 7.56
N ALA A 59 6.88 6.46 6.97
CA ALA A 59 6.31 7.70 7.50
C ALA A 59 4.76 7.70 7.39
N PRO A 60 4.06 8.44 8.25
CA PRO A 60 2.58 8.55 8.23
C PRO A 60 2.10 9.42 7.05
N ILE A 61 2.01 8.81 5.86
CA ILE A 61 1.59 9.47 4.61
C ILE A 61 0.17 9.05 4.21
N ALA A 62 -0.69 9.96 3.73
CA ALA A 62 -0.45 11.40 3.56
C ALA A 62 -0.51 12.16 4.90
N TRP A 63 0.36 13.15 5.09
CA TRP A 63 0.36 13.94 6.31
C TRP A 63 -0.85 14.89 6.34
N HIS A 64 -1.77 14.69 7.27
CA HIS A 64 -2.90 15.60 7.45
C HIS A 64 -2.50 16.78 8.34
N ARG A 65 -2.06 17.87 7.68
CA ARG A 65 -1.49 19.08 8.32
C ARG A 65 -2.26 19.55 9.56
N ASP A 66 -3.54 19.88 9.41
CA ASP A 66 -4.28 20.57 10.47
C ASP A 66 -4.74 19.63 11.59
N GLY A 67 -5.15 18.41 11.22
CA GLY A 67 -5.51 17.34 12.16
C GLY A 67 -4.35 16.93 13.06
N PHE A 68 -3.19 16.59 12.47
CA PHE A 68 -2.02 16.15 13.25
C PHE A 68 -1.27 17.29 13.94
N ALA A 69 -1.53 18.55 13.57
CA ALA A 69 -1.11 19.70 14.37
C ALA A 69 -1.91 19.83 15.69
N ARG A 70 -3.13 19.26 15.77
CA ARG A 70 -3.97 19.28 16.97
C ARG A 70 -3.74 18.08 17.87
N SER A 71 -3.79 16.86 17.32
CA SER A 71 -3.52 15.61 18.05
C SER A 71 -3.11 14.52 17.07
N ARG A 72 -2.29 13.58 17.54
CA ARG A 72 -1.85 12.39 16.81
C ARG A 72 -2.47 11.10 17.37
N ASP A 73 -3.40 11.22 18.32
CA ASP A 73 -3.99 10.08 19.03
C ASP A 73 -5.21 9.49 18.29
N THR A 74 -5.78 10.26 17.35
CA THR A 74 -6.94 9.86 16.55
C THR A 74 -6.71 10.17 15.07
N LEU A 75 -7.37 9.42 14.19
CA LEU A 75 -7.36 9.70 12.77
C LEU A 75 -8.29 10.89 12.46
N PRO A 76 -7.81 11.92 11.74
CA PRO A 76 -8.66 12.99 11.24
C PRO A 76 -9.80 12.44 10.38
N ALA A 77 -11.02 12.88 10.66
CA ALA A 77 -12.20 12.48 9.91
C ALA A 77 -12.12 12.91 8.43
N GLY A 78 -12.73 12.13 7.54
CA GLY A 78 -12.83 12.45 6.11
C GLY A 78 -11.56 12.14 5.29
N HIS A 79 -10.55 11.52 5.89
CA HIS A 79 -9.36 11.05 5.16
C HIS A 79 -9.15 9.55 5.35
N ILE A 80 -8.70 8.87 4.30
CA ILE A 80 -8.43 7.43 4.31
C ILE A 80 -6.94 7.22 4.08
N TRP A 81 -6.31 6.57 5.05
CA TRP A 81 -4.94 6.08 4.93
C TRP A 81 -4.94 4.63 4.50
N LEU A 82 -3.91 4.23 3.74
CA LEU A 82 -3.75 2.88 3.25
C LEU A 82 -2.49 2.25 3.82
N ARG A 83 -2.65 1.05 4.38
CA ARG A 83 -1.58 0.13 4.75
C ARG A 83 -1.33 -0.83 3.59
N HIS A 84 -0.07 -0.97 3.21
CA HIS A 84 0.37 -1.96 2.24
C HIS A 84 0.21 -3.39 2.80
N ILE A 85 -0.27 -4.32 1.97
CA ILE A 85 -0.27 -5.76 2.24
C ILE A 85 0.87 -6.38 1.44
N GLY A 86 1.73 -7.17 2.09
CA GLY A 86 2.96 -7.74 1.53
C GLY A 86 2.80 -8.80 0.44
N ILE A 87 1.82 -8.66 -0.46
CA ILE A 87 1.55 -9.57 -1.57
C ILE A 87 1.70 -8.84 -2.89
N TYR A 88 2.40 -9.45 -3.84
CA TYR A 88 2.67 -8.84 -5.14
C TYR A 88 2.34 -9.79 -6.29
N GLY A 89 1.79 -9.22 -7.35
CA GLY A 89 1.67 -9.87 -8.66
C GLY A 89 2.62 -9.21 -9.64
N TYR A 90 3.38 -10.00 -10.39
CA TYR A 90 4.35 -9.50 -11.37
C TYR A 90 4.12 -10.13 -12.75
N ARG A 91 4.36 -9.36 -13.81
CA ARG A 91 4.55 -9.94 -15.15
C ARG A 91 5.93 -10.61 -15.17
N ALA A 92 6.01 -11.84 -15.67
CA ALA A 92 7.25 -12.64 -15.59
C ALA A 92 8.49 -11.91 -16.14
N GLY A 93 8.37 -11.23 -17.30
CA GLY A 93 9.46 -10.46 -17.89
C GLY A 93 9.91 -9.26 -17.05
N PHE A 94 9.03 -8.68 -16.23
CA PHE A 94 9.40 -7.56 -15.37
C PHE A 94 10.33 -7.98 -14.22
N LEU A 95 10.18 -9.20 -13.69
CA LEU A 95 11.08 -9.69 -12.63
C LEU A 95 12.54 -9.73 -13.09
N GLN A 96 12.77 -10.11 -14.35
CA GLN A 96 14.12 -10.11 -14.95
C GLN A 96 14.66 -8.69 -15.11
N GLN A 97 13.82 -7.75 -15.57
CA GLN A 97 14.19 -6.35 -15.71
C GLN A 97 14.54 -5.72 -14.36
N PHE A 98 13.68 -5.95 -13.36
CA PHE A 98 13.86 -5.43 -12.00
C PHE A 98 15.16 -5.93 -11.36
N ALA A 99 15.45 -7.23 -11.49
CA ALA A 99 16.68 -7.82 -10.97
C ALA A 99 17.96 -7.29 -11.64
N ALA A 100 17.86 -6.73 -12.84
CA ALA A 100 18.99 -6.16 -13.58
C ALA A 100 19.18 -4.65 -13.34
N MET A 101 18.31 -3.99 -12.58
CA MET A 101 18.44 -2.56 -12.28
C MET A 101 19.62 -2.30 -11.34
N PRO A 102 20.32 -1.16 -11.49
CA PRO A 102 21.30 -0.71 -10.50
C PRO A 102 20.66 -0.51 -9.11
N PRO A 103 21.43 -0.72 -8.03
CA PRO A 103 20.96 -0.46 -6.67
C PRO A 103 20.75 1.03 -6.37
#